data_AF-A0A1I1WPB5-F1
#
_entry.id   AF-A0A1I1WPB5-F1
#
_cell.length_a   1.000
_cell.length_b   1.000
_cell.length_c   1.000
_cell.angle_alpha   90.00
_cell.angle_beta   90.00
_cell.angle_gamma   90.00
#
_symmetry.space_group_name_H-M   'P 1'
#
loop_
_entity.id
_entity.type
_entity.pdbx_description
1 polymer ?
#
loop_
_entity_poly.entity_id
_entity_poly.type
_entity_poly.pdbx_seq_one_letter_code
_entity_poly.pdbx_strand_id
1 'polypeptide(L)' 'MTILAFLIPVTLSMGAIGLGVFFWSLRSNQYDDLSGDAERILFDDDHPLLAASARLSNTTKETAP' A
#
# COMPACT_ATOMS: atom_id res chain seq x y z
N MET A 1 29.63 5.47 36.02
CA MET A 1 29.94 4.24 35.24
C MET A 1 28.79 3.23 35.21
N THR A 2 27.78 3.34 36.08
CA THR A 2 26.62 2.42 36.12
C THR A 2 25.64 2.59 34.95
N ILE A 3 25.50 3.80 34.40
CA ILE A 3 24.47 4.09 33.39
C ILE A 3 24.73 3.36 32.06
N LEU A 4 25.99 3.25 31.64
CA LEU A 4 26.36 2.55 30.41
C LEU A 4 26.00 1.06 30.47
N ALA A 5 26.07 0.45 31.66
CA ALA A 5 25.68 -0.94 31.87
C ALA A 5 24.18 -1.19 31.61
N PHE A 6 23.34 -0.15 31.71
CA PHE A 6 21.92 -0.20 31.35
C PHE A 6 21.65 0.27 29.92
N LEU A 7 22.35 1.30 29.43
CA LEU A 7 22.11 1.84 28.08
C LEU A 7 22.52 0.88 26.98
N ILE A 8 23.63 0.17 27.13
CA ILE A 8 24.12 -0.79 26.12
C ILE A 8 23.09 -1.90 25.84
N PRO A 9 22.58 -2.63 26.85
CA PRO A 9 21.57 -3.66 26.58
C PRO A 9 20.27 -3.06 26.06
N VAL A 10 19.83 -1.89 26.55
CA VAL A 10 18.59 -1.25 26.10
C VAL A 10 18.66 -0.91 24.60
N THR A 11 19.73 -0.27 24.14
CA THR A 11 19.86 0.10 22.72
C THR A 11 20.06 -1.11 21.83
N LEU A 12 20.80 -2.11 22.29
CA LEU A 12 20.99 -3.37 21.56
C LEU A 12 19.66 -4.14 21.43
N SER A 13 18.85 -4.20 22.49
CA SER A 13 17.52 -4.78 22.45
C SER A 13 16.58 -4.01 21.53
N MET A 14 16.58 -2.68 21.55
CA MET A 14 15.80 -1.88 20.60
C MET A 14 16.20 -2.15 19.15
N GLY A 15 17.51 -2.24 18.87
CA GLY A 15 18.01 -2.61 17.54
C GLY A 15 17.57 -4.01 17.13
N ALA A 16 17.70 -5.00 18.02
CA ALA A 16 17.30 -6.38 17.77
C ALA A 16 15.79 -6.51 17.52
N ILE A 17 14.95 -5.80 18.28
CA ILE A 17 13.50 -5.76 18.08
C ILE A 17 13.18 -5.17 16.71
N GLY A 18 13.81 -4.04 16.36
CA GLY A 18 13.63 -3.41 15.05
C GLY A 18 14.00 -4.34 13.90
N LEU A 19 15.15 -5.03 13.99
CA LEU A 19 15.56 -6.02 13.00
C LEU A 19 14.59 -7.22 12.94
N GLY A 20 14.12 -7.71 14.09
CA GLY A 20 13.17 -8.81 14.17
C GLY A 20 11.84 -8.47 13.49
N VAL A 21 11.30 -7.28 13.76
CA VAL A 21 10.09 -6.77 13.11
C VAL A 21 10.32 -6.58 11.61
N PHE A 22 11.49 -6.06 11.21
CA PHE A 22 11.84 -5.90 9.80
C PHE A 22 11.86 -7.24 9.04
N PHE A 23 12.52 -8.27 9.57
CA PHE A 23 12.51 -9.60 8.96
C PHE A 23 11.12 -10.24 8.96
N TRP A 24 10.32 -10.01 9.99
CA TRP A 24 8.92 -10.45 10.01
C TRP A 24 8.07 -9.75 8.93
N SER A 25 8.30 -8.45 8.69
CA SER A 25 7.67 -7.69 7.60
C SER A 25 8.05 -8.28 6.23
N LEU A 26 9.33 -8.59 6.01
CA LEU A 26 9.77 -9.21 4.76
C LEU A 26 9.14 -10.60 4.52
N ARG A 27 8.98 -11.41 5.58
CA ARG A 27 8.41 -12.76 5.46
C ARG A 27 6.88 -12.75 5.30
N SER A 28 6.18 -11.70 5.71
CA SER A 28 4.71 -11.66 5.75
C SER A 28 4.05 -11.43 4.38
N ASN A 29 4.80 -11.47 3.27
CA ASN A 29 4.30 -11.30 1.90
C ASN A 29 3.48 -10.01 1.68
N GLN A 30 3.60 -9.04 2.60
CA GLN A 30 2.90 -7.74 2.59
C GLN A 30 3.34 -6.84 1.42
N TYR A 31 4.42 -7.20 0.73
CA TYR A 31 4.96 -6.48 -0.43
C TYR A 31 4.41 -6.98 -1.76
N ASP A 32 3.70 -8.11 -1.76
CA ASP A 32 3.11 -8.70 -2.97
C ASP A 32 1.94 -7.84 -3.48
N ASP A 33 1.14 -7.30 -2.55
CA ASP A 33 0.00 -6.41 -2.85
C ASP A 33 0.45 -5.01 -3.32
N LEU A 34 1.62 -4.53 -2.88
CA LEU A 34 2.22 -3.29 -3.39
C LEU A 34 2.56 -3.38 -4.88
N SER A 35 2.89 -4.57 -5.38
CA SER A 35 3.13 -4.79 -6.82
C SER A 35 1.83 -4.70 -7.61
N GLY A 36 0.72 -5.21 -7.05
CA GLY A 36 -0.62 -5.09 -7.65
C GLY A 36 -1.16 -3.65 -7.63
N ASP A 37 -0.95 -2.90 -6.56
CA ASP A 37 -1.35 -1.48 -6.49
C ASP A 37 -0.51 -0.58 -7.41
N ALA A 38 0.79 -0.91 -7.60
CA ALA A 38 1.65 -0.21 -8.56
C ALA A 38 1.25 -0.47 -10.03
N GLU A 39 0.86 -1.70 -10.35
CA GLU A 39 0.28 -2.05 -11.66
C GLU A 39 -0.99 -1.23 -11.92
N ARG A 40 -1.87 -1.13 -10.91
CA ARG A 40 -3.09 -0.32 -11.01
C ARG A 40 -2.76 1.15 -11.20
N ILE A 41 -1.90 1.79 -10.41
CA ILE A 41 -1.65 3.23 -10.59
C ILE A 41 -0.98 3.58 -11.93
N LEU A 42 -0.26 2.64 -12.55
CA LEU A 42 0.41 2.85 -13.83
C LEU A 42 -0.50 2.57 -15.04
N PHE A 43 -1.48 1.68 -14.90
CA PHE A 43 -2.35 1.24 -16.00
C PHE A 43 -3.85 1.59 -15.82
N ASP A 44 -4.29 2.05 -14.65
CA ASP A 44 -5.69 2.44 -14.35
C ASP A 44 -6.06 3.82 -14.92
N ASP A 45 -5.08 4.61 -15.38
CA ASP A 45 -5.32 5.82 -16.18
C ASP A 45 -5.95 5.50 -17.57
N ASP A 46 -5.83 4.26 -18.04
CA ASP A 46 -6.35 3.79 -19.34
C ASP A 46 -7.74 3.12 -19.26
N HIS A 47 -8.37 3.12 -18.08
CA HIS A 47 -9.78 2.73 -17.91
C HIS A 47 -10.65 3.95 -17.64
N PRO A 48 -10.89 4.79 -18.68
CA PRO A 48 -11.74 5.94 -18.50
C PRO A 48 -13.14 5.41 -18.33
N LEU A 49 -13.83 5.71 -17.23
CA LEU A 49 -15.17 6.29 -17.35
C LEU A 49 -16.23 5.49 -18.16
N LEU A 50 -16.00 4.20 -18.49
CA LEU A 50 -16.76 3.40 -19.47
C LEU A 50 -18.17 3.10 -18.93
N ALA A 51 -18.27 2.97 -17.61
CA ALA A 51 -19.54 2.87 -16.91
C ALA A 51 -20.28 4.22 -16.81
N ALA A 52 -19.55 5.34 -16.75
CA ALA A 52 -20.14 6.67 -16.73
C ALA A 52 -20.63 7.12 -18.12
N SER A 53 -19.87 6.84 -19.19
CA SER A 53 -20.25 7.10 -20.59
C SER A 53 -21.41 6.23 -21.05
N ALA A 54 -21.49 4.97 -20.59
CA ALA A 54 -22.63 4.09 -20.84
C ALA A 54 -23.94 4.63 -20.23
N ARG A 55 -23.87 5.32 -19.08
CA ARG A 55 -25.03 5.97 -18.44
C ARG A 55 -25.38 7.35 -19.00
N LEU A 56 -24.45 8.10 -19.56
CA LEU A 56 -24.78 9.36 -20.22
C LEU A 56 -25.42 9.13 -21.61
N SER A 57 -25.02 8.04 -22.28
CA SER A 57 -25.61 7.57 -23.54
C SER A 57 -27.08 7.20 -23.41
N ASN A 58 -27.47 6.51 -22.32
CA ASN A 58 -28.86 6.09 -22.12
C ASN A 58 -29.80 7.28 -21.83
N THR A 59 -29.33 8.30 -21.11
CA THR A 59 -30.12 9.49 -20.71
C THR A 59 -30.38 10.43 -21.89
N THR A 60 -29.44 10.48 -22.85
CA THR A 60 -29.59 11.32 -24.06
C THR A 60 -30.60 10.72 -25.04
N LYS A 61 -30.77 9.39 -25.05
CA LYS A 61 -31.72 8.72 -25.95
C LYS A 61 -33.17 8.73 -25.46
N GLU A 62 -33.41 8.99 -24.19
CA GLU A 62 -34.74 8.93 -23.57
C GLU A 62 -35.46 10.29 -23.52
N THR A 63 -34.77 11.40 -23.82
CA THR A 63 -35.30 12.77 -23.65
C THR A 63 -35.55 13.53 -24.96
N ALA A 64 -35.46 12.88 -26.13
CA ALA A 64 -35.84 13.49 -27.41
C ALA A 64 -37.36 13.32 -27.66
N PRO A 65 -38.15 14.42 -27.76
CA PRO A 65 -39.58 14.37 -28.06
C PRO A 65 -39.89 13.97 -29.51
#